data_AF-A0AAV5ETI8-F1
#
_entry.id   AF-A0AAV5ETI8-F1
#
_cell.length_a   1.000
_cell.length_b   1.000
_cell.length_c   1.000
_cell.angle_alpha   90.00
_cell.angle_beta   90.00
_cell.angle_gamma   90.00
#
_symmetry.space_group_name_H-M   'P 1'
#
loop_
_entity.id
_entity.type
_entity.pdbx_description
1 polymer ?
#
loop_
_entity_poly.entity_id
_entity_poly.type
_entity_poly.pdbx_seq_one_letter_code
_entity_poly.pdbx_strand_id
1 'polypeptide(L)'
;MSKKKVESLVLPMELLRHLKPSDFSDANEYRAWQLRQLNVLEAGLVSHPSVPLADRGNNNPAAATLREAIRSTATTATLDVRALSAAVMALSWRSVDVCRWADGYPLNLHLYLSLLRAVFDGRDVLDELLELIKKTWGVLGLNRTIHDVCFTWLLFEKHVVVTGQQVQVDEPSDLLSAALAMLQQLRGQLPLPLHDNDDLLPEPAFLIRRVLAATLTSMHSWAEEKLLDYHEAFQSSSSSSFSSMEKVVSLAVSAAEMLRQYCSAADDFFIIIFFILVTTRCCW
;
A
#
# COMPACT_ATOMS: atom_id res chain seq x y z
N MET A 1 21.97 26.63 27.85
CA MET A 1 22.23 25.97 26.55
C MET A 1 20.89 25.61 25.94
N SER A 2 20.43 26.38 24.95
CA SER A 2 19.20 26.10 24.21
C SER A 2 19.40 24.81 23.44
N LYS A 3 18.69 23.73 23.81
CA LYS A 3 18.69 22.49 23.05
C LYS A 3 18.18 22.86 21.65
N LYS A 4 19.04 22.74 20.63
CA LYS A 4 18.63 22.83 19.22
C LYS A 4 17.39 21.94 19.08
N LYS A 5 16.23 22.57 18.86
CA LYS A 5 15.01 21.88 18.45
C LYS A 5 15.43 21.10 17.22
N VAL A 6 15.44 19.76 17.28
CA VAL A 6 15.71 18.95 16.09
C VAL A 6 14.75 19.48 15.04
N GLU A 7 15.29 20.06 13.97
CA GLU A 7 14.48 20.55 12.86
C GLU A 7 13.65 19.36 12.41
N SER A 8 12.36 19.44 12.68
CA SER A 8 11.44 18.33 12.48
C SER A 8 11.24 18.23 10.98
N LEU A 9 12.03 17.37 10.35
CA LEU A 9 12.08 17.23 8.91
C LEU A 9 10.80 16.53 8.42
N VAL A 10 9.86 17.28 7.88
CA VAL A 10 8.75 16.72 7.10
C VAL A 10 9.23 16.59 5.66
N LEU A 11 9.75 15.42 5.29
CA LEU A 11 10.47 15.23 4.02
C LEU A 11 9.70 15.73 2.79
N PRO A 12 8.40 15.40 2.57
CA PRO A 12 7.65 15.90 1.42
C PRO A 12 7.55 17.43 1.39
N MET A 13 7.45 18.07 2.56
CA MET A 13 7.45 19.53 2.65
C MET A 13 8.79 20.13 2.28
N GLU A 14 9.88 19.53 2.73
CA GLU A 14 11.22 20.01 2.37
C GLU A 14 11.49 19.82 0.88
N LEU A 15 11.03 18.73 0.28
CA LEU A 15 11.10 18.53 -1.16
C LEU A 15 10.30 19.61 -1.92
N LEU A 16 9.07 19.90 -1.49
CA LEU A 16 8.22 20.97 -2.06
C LEU A 16 8.84 22.38 -1.93
N ARG A 17 9.68 22.61 -0.91
CA ARG A 17 10.33 23.91 -0.68
C ARG A 17 11.60 24.10 -1.50
N HIS A 18 12.33 23.02 -1.79
CA HIS A 18 13.65 23.10 -2.37
C HIS A 18 13.67 22.82 -3.88
N LEU A 19 12.74 22.01 -4.39
CA LEU A 19 12.66 21.68 -5.82
C LEU A 19 11.83 22.69 -6.59
N LYS A 20 12.43 23.23 -7.66
CA LYS A 20 11.86 24.30 -8.48
C LYS A 20 11.25 23.73 -9.76
N PRO A 21 10.31 24.45 -10.41
CA PRO A 21 9.77 24.04 -11.71
C PRO A 21 10.85 23.82 -12.79
N SER A 22 12.00 24.51 -12.67
CA SER A 22 13.15 24.37 -13.58
C SER A 22 13.85 23.02 -13.52
N ASP A 23 13.61 22.25 -12.45
CA ASP A 23 14.27 20.95 -12.24
C ASP A 23 13.50 19.81 -12.95
N PHE A 24 12.44 20.13 -13.69
CA PHE A 24 11.52 19.19 -14.34
C PHE A 24 11.44 19.45 -15.84
N SER A 25 11.05 18.43 -16.60
CA SER A 25 11.02 18.50 -18.07
C SER A 25 9.91 19.44 -18.56
N ASP A 26 8.76 19.44 -17.87
CA ASP A 26 7.64 20.33 -18.16
C ASP A 26 6.78 20.65 -16.92
N ALA A 27 5.83 21.57 -17.08
CA ALA A 27 4.94 22.01 -16.01
C ALA A 27 3.95 20.91 -15.56
N ASN A 28 3.60 19.96 -16.42
CA ASN A 28 2.71 18.86 -16.09
C ASN A 28 3.41 17.83 -15.20
N GLU A 29 4.67 17.52 -15.50
CA GLU A 29 5.54 16.65 -14.70
C GLU A 29 5.76 17.26 -13.32
N TYR A 30 6.06 18.56 -13.26
CA TYR A 30 6.19 19.28 -12.00
C TYR A 30 4.89 19.22 -11.18
N ARG A 31 3.73 19.45 -11.80
CA ARG A 31 2.42 19.37 -11.14
C ARG A 31 2.12 17.95 -10.64
N ALA A 32 2.35 16.94 -11.46
CA ALA A 32 2.17 15.54 -11.08
C ALA A 32 3.10 15.16 -9.92
N TRP A 33 4.32 15.68 -9.91
CA TRP A 33 5.23 15.54 -8.78
C TRP A 33 4.72 16.24 -7.51
N GLN A 34 4.23 17.48 -7.60
CA GLN A 34 3.65 18.18 -6.44
C GLN A 34 2.45 17.43 -5.85
N LEU A 35 1.53 16.95 -6.69
CA LEU A 35 0.40 16.15 -6.26
C LEU A 35 0.83 14.87 -5.55
N ARG A 36 1.89 14.20 -6.02
CA ARG A 36 2.46 13.04 -5.31
C ARG A 36 2.93 13.40 -3.90
N GLN A 37 3.62 14.52 -3.72
CA GLN A 37 4.06 14.96 -2.38
C GLN A 37 2.87 15.29 -1.47
N LEU A 38 1.85 15.98 -2.00
CA LEU A 38 0.66 16.33 -1.23
C LEU A 38 -0.17 15.09 -0.84
N ASN A 39 -0.31 14.12 -1.73
CA ASN A 39 -1.00 12.86 -1.46
C ASN A 39 -0.29 12.04 -0.38
N VAL A 40 1.05 12.04 -0.36
CA VAL A 40 1.84 11.41 0.71
C VAL A 40 1.55 12.09 2.05
N LEU A 41 1.51 13.43 2.07
CA LEU A 41 1.18 14.20 3.28
C LEU A 41 -0.24 13.90 3.76
N GLU A 42 -1.24 13.86 2.87
CA GLU A 42 -2.61 13.54 3.24
C GLU A 42 -2.74 12.13 3.80
N ALA A 43 -2.10 11.16 3.15
CA ALA A 43 -2.12 9.77 3.58
C ALA A 43 -1.56 9.60 5.00
N GLY A 44 -0.43 10.24 5.32
CA GLY A 44 0.24 10.13 6.62
C GLY A 44 -0.37 11.00 7.72
N LEU A 45 -0.82 12.22 7.41
CA LEU A 45 -1.25 13.19 8.42
C LEU A 45 -2.75 13.18 8.70
N VAL A 46 -3.56 12.77 7.73
CA VAL A 46 -5.02 12.88 7.78
C VAL A 46 -5.69 11.51 7.73
N SER A 47 -5.35 10.70 6.74
CA SER A 47 -6.03 9.41 6.53
C SER A 47 -5.54 8.34 7.51
N HIS A 48 -4.25 8.34 7.84
CA HIS A 48 -3.64 7.31 8.70
C HIS A 48 -2.62 7.85 9.70
N PRO A 49 -2.97 8.87 10.49
CA PRO A 49 -2.07 9.32 11.53
C PRO A 49 -1.96 8.25 12.63
N SER A 50 -0.75 8.06 13.18
CA SER A 50 -0.55 7.20 14.36
C SER A 50 -1.34 7.69 15.58
N VAL A 51 -1.62 8.99 15.65
CA VAL A 51 -2.53 9.59 16.63
C VAL A 51 -3.82 10.00 15.91
N PRO A 52 -4.97 9.32 16.15
CA PRO A 52 -6.23 9.63 15.48
C PRO A 52 -6.65 11.09 15.65
N LEU A 53 -7.24 11.68 14.61
CA LEU A 53 -7.86 13.02 14.69
C LEU A 53 -8.99 12.99 15.73
N ALA A 54 -8.87 13.79 16.79
CA ALA A 54 -9.87 13.87 17.87
C ALA A 54 -11.26 14.20 17.29
N ASP A 55 -11.29 15.05 16.27
CA ASP A 55 -12.45 15.25 15.41
C ASP A 55 -12.26 14.42 14.14
N ARG A 56 -12.82 13.20 14.12
CA ARG A 56 -12.81 12.29 12.96
C ARG A 56 -13.63 12.84 11.76
N GLY A 57 -14.27 14.00 11.93
CA GLY A 57 -15.03 14.71 10.91
C GLY A 57 -14.23 15.78 10.16
N ASN A 58 -14.81 16.32 9.10
CA ASN A 58 -14.25 17.33 8.20
C ASN A 58 -13.95 18.70 8.87
N ASN A 59 -13.92 18.77 10.20
CA ASN A 59 -13.88 20.00 10.99
C ASN A 59 -12.46 20.40 11.42
N ASN A 60 -11.43 19.60 11.14
CA ASN A 60 -10.05 20.03 11.39
C ASN A 60 -9.61 21.04 10.31
N PRO A 61 -9.34 22.31 10.65
CA PRO A 61 -9.02 23.35 9.67
C PRO A 61 -7.69 23.09 8.94
N ALA A 62 -6.72 22.45 9.59
CA ALA A 62 -5.44 22.10 8.97
C ALA A 62 -5.60 20.96 7.96
N ALA A 63 -6.43 19.96 8.26
CA ALA A 63 -6.76 18.90 7.31
C ALA A 63 -7.55 19.43 6.10
N ALA A 64 -8.50 20.35 6.34
CA ALA A 64 -9.24 21.03 5.27
C ALA A 64 -8.31 21.85 4.36
N THR A 65 -7.34 22.57 4.94
CA THR A 65 -6.33 23.34 4.20
C THR A 65 -5.47 22.43 3.32
N LEU A 66 -5.03 21.28 3.82
CA LEU A 66 -4.28 20.30 3.04
C LEU A 66 -5.10 19.74 1.86
N ARG A 67 -6.36 19.37 2.11
CA ARG A 67 -7.28 18.89 1.06
C ARG A 67 -7.59 19.94 0.00
N GLU A 68 -7.74 21.20 0.41
CA GLU A 68 -7.90 22.31 -0.52
C GLU A 68 -6.64 22.52 -1.37
N ALA A 69 -5.45 22.42 -0.77
CA ALA A 69 -4.18 22.49 -1.50
C ALA A 69 -4.04 21.40 -2.57
N ILE A 70 -4.52 20.17 -2.28
CA ILE A 70 -4.56 19.07 -3.26
C ILE A 70 -5.53 19.41 -4.40
N ARG A 71 -6.76 19.83 -4.08
CA ARG A 71 -7.79 20.18 -5.08
C ARG A 71 -7.37 21.35 -5.96
N SER A 72 -6.74 22.38 -5.39
CA SER A 72 -6.27 23.55 -6.12
C SER A 72 -5.09 23.22 -7.05
N THR A 73 -4.13 22.40 -6.58
CA THR A 73 -3.00 21.92 -7.39
C THR A 73 -3.47 21.02 -8.53
N ALA A 74 -4.52 20.21 -8.32
CA ALA A 74 -5.08 19.34 -9.36
C ALA A 74 -5.71 20.11 -10.52
N THR A 75 -6.28 21.29 -10.25
CA THR A 75 -7.07 22.04 -11.23
C THR A 75 -6.22 22.96 -12.11
N THR A 76 -5.30 23.74 -11.54
CA THR A 76 -4.20 24.50 -12.21
C THR A 76 -3.62 25.59 -11.29
N ALA A 77 -4.13 25.74 -10.07
CA ALA A 77 -3.76 26.84 -9.19
C ALA A 77 -2.34 26.67 -8.61
N THR A 78 -1.71 27.80 -8.29
CA THR A 78 -0.42 27.85 -7.60
C THR A 78 -0.53 27.37 -6.16
N LEU A 79 0.40 26.50 -5.74
CA LEU A 79 0.45 25.99 -4.38
C LEU A 79 0.92 27.08 -3.39
N ASP A 80 0.09 27.43 -2.39
CA ASP A 80 0.54 28.26 -1.27
C ASP A 80 1.34 27.41 -0.26
N VAL A 81 2.64 27.36 -0.47
CA VAL A 81 3.59 26.59 0.36
C VAL A 81 3.60 27.08 1.82
N ARG A 82 3.27 28.36 2.09
CA ARG A 82 3.28 28.90 3.45
C ARG A 82 2.06 28.42 4.22
N ALA A 83 0.87 28.52 3.64
CA ALA A 83 -0.36 28.00 4.22
C ALA A 83 -0.28 26.48 4.41
N LEU A 84 0.24 25.76 3.41
CA LEU A 84 0.48 24.33 3.48
C LEU A 84 1.45 23.96 4.60
N SER A 85 2.58 24.67 4.72
CA SER A 85 3.57 24.40 5.77
C SER A 85 2.98 24.58 7.16
N ALA A 86 2.16 25.62 7.38
CA ALA A 86 1.49 25.82 8.66
C ALA A 86 0.51 24.68 8.98
N ALA A 87 -0.29 24.26 8.00
CA ALA A 87 -1.22 23.15 8.15
C ALA A 87 -0.50 21.82 8.45
N VAL A 88 0.55 21.50 7.70
CA VAL A 88 1.35 20.28 7.89
C VAL A 88 2.06 20.27 9.25
N MET A 89 2.57 21.41 9.71
CA MET A 89 3.19 21.50 11.03
C MET A 89 2.15 21.30 12.15
N ALA A 90 0.95 21.88 12.01
CA ALA A 90 -0.15 21.66 12.95
C ALA A 90 -0.60 20.19 12.99
N LEU A 91 -0.59 19.50 11.85
CA LEU A 91 -0.94 18.09 11.76
C LEU A 91 0.17 17.14 12.22
N SER A 92 1.44 17.53 12.12
CA SER A 92 2.57 16.66 12.46
C SER A 92 3.01 16.77 13.94
N TRP A 93 2.72 17.89 14.61
CA TRP A 93 3.04 18.13 16.02
C TRP A 93 1.86 17.91 16.97
N ARG A 94 1.06 16.89 16.69
CA ARG A 94 -0.13 16.57 17.49
C ARG A 94 0.20 15.94 18.84
N SER A 95 1.46 15.52 19.02
CA SER A 95 2.05 15.08 20.27
C SER A 95 3.15 16.03 20.73
N VAL A 96 3.30 16.18 22.04
CA VAL A 96 4.17 17.17 22.68
C VAL A 96 5.65 16.94 22.38
N ASP A 97 6.06 15.68 22.16
CA ASP A 97 7.48 15.31 22.22
C ASP A 97 8.15 15.02 20.87
N VAL A 98 7.39 14.68 19.82
CA VAL A 98 7.93 14.23 18.52
C VAL A 98 7.04 14.66 17.35
N CYS A 99 7.66 15.03 16.22
CA CYS A 99 6.99 15.24 14.93
C CYS A 99 6.65 13.89 14.27
N ARG A 100 5.37 13.65 14.01
CA ARG A 100 4.84 12.35 13.57
C ARG A 100 4.23 12.36 12.17
N TRP A 101 4.94 12.90 11.18
CA TRP A 101 4.40 12.99 9.82
C TRP A 101 4.44 11.66 9.05
N ALA A 102 5.35 10.75 9.43
CA ALA A 102 5.59 9.46 8.81
C ALA A 102 5.36 8.26 9.76
N ASP A 103 4.84 8.49 10.97
CA ASP A 103 4.65 7.43 11.96
C ASP A 103 3.42 6.55 11.65
N GLY A 104 2.61 6.96 10.67
CA GLY A 104 1.48 6.20 10.17
C GLY A 104 1.92 5.00 9.33
N TYR A 105 1.41 3.82 9.67
CA TYR A 105 1.83 2.58 9.04
C TYR A 105 1.69 2.46 7.51
N PRO A 106 0.74 3.12 6.79
CA PRO A 106 0.67 2.97 5.33
C PRO A 106 1.89 3.49 4.58
N LEU A 107 2.56 4.52 5.11
CA LEU A 107 3.80 5.01 4.50
C LEU A 107 4.93 3.98 4.69
N ASN A 108 5.06 3.42 5.89
CA ASN A 108 6.05 2.38 6.17
C ASN A 108 5.81 1.12 5.32
N LEU A 109 4.55 0.71 5.17
CA LEU A 109 4.17 -0.41 4.31
C LEU A 109 4.45 -0.11 2.84
N HIS A 110 4.21 1.12 2.37
CA HIS A 110 4.50 1.51 1.00
C HIS A 110 6.01 1.52 0.70
N LEU A 111 6.81 2.06 1.61
CA LEU A 111 8.28 2.01 1.52
C LEU A 111 8.75 0.55 1.47
N TYR A 112 8.20 -0.29 2.33
CA TYR A 112 8.51 -1.71 2.36
C TYR A 112 8.17 -2.44 1.07
N LEU A 113 6.97 -2.23 0.53
CA LEU A 113 6.54 -2.85 -0.73
C LEU A 113 7.41 -2.38 -1.92
N SER A 114 7.84 -1.11 -1.90
CA SER A 114 8.76 -0.57 -2.91
C SER A 114 10.14 -1.23 -2.82
N LEU A 115 10.66 -1.45 -1.61
CA LEU A 115 11.90 -2.19 -1.39
C LEU A 115 11.77 -3.65 -1.88
N LEU A 116 10.69 -4.35 -1.52
CA LEU A 116 10.43 -5.72 -1.96
C LEU A 116 10.36 -5.84 -3.48
N ARG A 117 9.69 -4.90 -4.16
CA ARG A 117 9.63 -4.86 -5.63
C ARG A 117 11.03 -4.71 -6.25
N ALA A 118 11.86 -3.83 -5.70
CA ALA A 118 13.22 -3.63 -6.17
C ALA A 118 14.08 -4.91 -6.02
N VAL A 119 13.86 -5.70 -4.95
CA VAL A 119 14.54 -7.00 -4.80
C VAL A 119 14.10 -7.99 -5.87
N PHE A 120 12.80 -8.07 -6.10
CA PHE A 120 12.24 -9.03 -7.06
C PHE A 120 12.68 -8.76 -8.50
N ASP A 121 13.07 -7.53 -8.82
CA ASP A 121 13.64 -7.18 -10.13
C ASP A 121 15.12 -7.62 -10.25
N GLY A 122 15.84 -7.77 -9.13
CA GLY A 122 17.25 -8.21 -9.07
C GLY A 122 17.39 -9.72 -8.87
N ARG A 123 17.35 -10.50 -9.95
CA ARG A 123 17.21 -11.98 -9.93
C ARG A 123 18.35 -12.76 -9.27
N ASP A 124 19.58 -12.23 -9.26
CA ASP A 124 20.77 -13.03 -8.89
C ASP A 124 21.13 -12.98 -7.40
N VAL A 125 20.56 -12.06 -6.62
CA VAL A 125 20.93 -11.82 -5.20
C VAL A 125 19.71 -11.70 -4.27
N LEU A 126 18.61 -12.35 -4.65
CA LEU A 126 17.30 -12.25 -3.97
C LEU A 126 17.41 -12.53 -2.47
N ASP A 127 18.03 -13.63 -2.06
CA ASP A 127 18.09 -14.05 -0.66
C ASP A 127 18.89 -13.09 0.23
N GLU A 128 20.05 -12.63 -0.25
CA GLU A 128 20.90 -11.68 0.49
C GLU A 128 20.23 -10.31 0.66
N LEU A 129 19.58 -9.83 -0.41
CA LEU A 129 18.91 -8.53 -0.39
C LEU A 129 17.59 -8.59 0.41
N LEU A 130 16.90 -9.73 0.41
CA LEU A 130 15.73 -9.95 1.26
C LEU A 130 16.15 -9.96 2.74
N GLU A 131 17.23 -10.64 3.10
CA GLU A 131 17.78 -10.61 4.47
C GLU A 131 18.22 -9.20 4.89
N LEU A 132 18.74 -8.39 3.96
CA LEU A 132 19.06 -6.99 4.24
C LEU A 132 17.81 -6.14 4.51
N ILE A 133 16.74 -6.32 3.73
CA ILE A 133 15.49 -5.59 3.92
C ILE A 133 14.79 -6.02 5.20
N LYS A 134 14.88 -7.27 5.63
CA LYS A 134 14.34 -7.71 6.93
C LYS A 134 14.93 -6.94 8.11
N LYS A 135 16.18 -6.46 8.00
CA LYS A 135 16.79 -5.59 9.04
C LYS A 135 16.08 -4.24 9.17
N THR A 136 15.32 -3.80 8.16
CA THR A 136 14.55 -2.55 8.21
C THR A 136 13.23 -2.68 8.99
N TRP A 137 12.79 -3.90 9.34
CA TRP A 137 11.52 -4.13 10.03
C TRP A 137 11.40 -3.37 11.34
N GLY A 138 12.47 -3.33 12.14
CA GLY A 138 12.47 -2.61 13.42
C GLY A 138 12.29 -1.10 13.26
N VAL A 139 12.75 -0.53 12.15
CA VAL A 139 12.58 0.90 11.84
C VAL A 139 11.19 1.20 11.29
N LEU A 140 10.65 0.29 10.47
CA LEU A 140 9.35 0.45 9.81
C LEU A 140 8.16 -0.03 10.66
N GLY A 141 8.42 -0.65 11.83
CA GLY A 141 7.38 -1.22 12.69
C GLY A 141 6.69 -2.44 12.07
N LEU A 142 7.43 -3.20 11.24
CA LEU A 142 6.91 -4.37 10.54
C LEU A 142 7.20 -5.65 11.33
N ASN A 143 6.39 -6.67 11.08
CA ASN A 143 6.61 -8.01 11.61
C ASN A 143 6.57 -9.04 10.48
N ARG A 144 6.87 -10.29 10.84
CA ARG A 144 6.89 -11.41 9.90
C ARG A 144 5.56 -11.60 9.17
N THR A 145 4.44 -11.54 9.87
CA THR A 145 3.10 -11.72 9.27
C THR A 145 2.81 -10.67 8.20
N ILE A 146 3.17 -9.41 8.47
CA ILE A 146 3.02 -8.31 7.50
C ILE A 146 3.88 -8.57 6.27
N HIS A 147 5.12 -9.01 6.48
CA HIS A 147 5.99 -9.37 5.37
C HIS A 147 5.40 -10.49 4.52
N ASP A 148 4.93 -11.57 5.15
CA ASP A 148 4.40 -12.73 4.47
C ASP A 148 3.15 -12.34 3.65
N VAL A 149 2.28 -11.46 4.16
CA VAL A 149 1.14 -10.90 3.40
C VAL A 149 1.60 -10.07 2.20
N CYS A 150 2.55 -9.13 2.40
CA CYS A 150 3.09 -8.29 1.32
C CYS A 150 3.79 -9.12 0.24
N PHE A 151 4.52 -10.15 0.66
CA PHE A 151 5.25 -11.04 -0.23
C PHE A 151 4.30 -11.91 -1.06
N THR A 152 3.25 -12.43 -0.43
CA THR A 152 2.17 -13.17 -1.12
C THR A 152 1.50 -12.29 -2.17
N TRP A 153 1.19 -11.04 -1.82
CA TRP A 153 0.66 -10.05 -2.77
C TRP A 153 1.63 -9.79 -3.93
N LEU A 154 2.92 -9.63 -3.66
CA LEU A 154 3.93 -9.35 -4.70
C LEU A 154 4.08 -10.51 -5.69
N LEU A 155 4.07 -11.77 -5.21
CA LEU A 155 4.08 -12.95 -6.08
C LEU A 155 2.87 -12.96 -7.02
N PHE A 156 1.70 -12.65 -6.47
CA PHE A 156 0.47 -12.51 -7.24
C PHE A 156 0.53 -11.35 -8.25
N GLU A 157 0.94 -10.15 -7.83
CA GLU A 157 1.10 -8.97 -8.70
C GLU A 157 2.02 -9.30 -9.88
N LYS A 158 3.16 -9.95 -9.62
CA LYS A 158 4.11 -10.36 -10.67
C LYS A 158 3.50 -11.39 -11.61
N HIS A 159 2.74 -12.37 -11.10
CA HIS A 159 2.00 -13.30 -11.96
C HIS A 159 1.02 -12.55 -12.87
N VAL A 160 0.22 -11.64 -12.32
CA VAL A 160 -0.77 -10.86 -13.10
C VAL A 160 -0.08 -10.03 -14.20
N VAL A 161 1.02 -9.36 -13.87
CA VAL A 161 1.80 -8.56 -14.85
C VAL A 161 2.39 -9.44 -15.96
N VAL A 162 2.95 -10.60 -15.61
CA VAL A 162 3.52 -11.54 -16.59
C VAL A 162 2.42 -12.12 -17.50
N THR A 163 1.29 -12.52 -16.92
CA THR A 163 0.13 -13.06 -17.66
C THR A 163 -0.50 -12.00 -18.58
N GLY A 164 -0.53 -10.73 -18.17
CA GLY A 164 -1.06 -9.63 -18.98
C GLY A 164 -0.21 -9.26 -20.20
N GLN A 165 1.09 -9.58 -20.20
CA GLN A 165 2.01 -9.21 -21.28
C GLN A 165 2.14 -10.24 -22.42
N GLN A 166 1.37 -11.35 -22.41
CA GLN A 166 1.46 -12.42 -23.45
C GLN A 166 2.90 -12.90 -23.72
N VAL A 167 3.84 -12.70 -22.79
CA VAL A 167 5.21 -13.19 -22.96
C VAL A 167 5.19 -14.67 -22.64
N GLN A 168 5.33 -15.48 -23.68
CA GLN A 168 5.74 -16.88 -23.58
C GLN A 168 7.15 -16.91 -22.95
N VAL A 169 7.21 -16.87 -21.62
CA VAL A 169 8.44 -17.21 -20.89
C VAL A 169 8.43 -18.73 -20.75
N ASP A 170 9.38 -19.38 -21.40
CA ASP A 170 9.62 -20.85 -21.43
C ASP A 170 9.99 -21.47 -20.06
N GLU A 171 9.63 -20.82 -18.96
CA GLU A 171 9.64 -21.35 -17.59
C GLU A 171 8.78 -20.38 -16.76
N PRO A 172 7.46 -20.60 -16.63
CA PRO A 172 6.72 -19.92 -15.61
C PRO A 172 7.14 -20.59 -14.30
N SER A 173 8.11 -20.01 -13.60
CA SER A 173 8.13 -20.13 -12.15
C SER A 173 6.69 -19.92 -11.72
N ASP A 174 6.07 -20.94 -11.12
CA ASP A 174 4.62 -21.01 -10.91
C ASP A 174 4.23 -20.05 -9.78
N LEU A 175 4.37 -18.75 -10.04
CA LEU A 175 4.24 -17.64 -9.09
C LEU A 175 2.84 -17.65 -8.46
N LEU A 176 1.82 -18.07 -9.22
CA LEU A 176 0.47 -18.26 -8.71
C LEU A 176 0.40 -19.40 -7.70
N SER A 177 1.01 -20.56 -7.98
CA SER A 177 1.11 -21.64 -6.99
C SER A 177 1.95 -21.26 -5.77
N ALA A 178 3.02 -20.48 -5.96
CA ALA A 178 3.81 -19.94 -4.85
C ALA A 178 2.97 -18.99 -3.98
N ALA A 179 2.19 -18.10 -4.60
CA ALA A 179 1.26 -17.23 -3.89
C ALA A 179 0.20 -18.04 -3.13
N LEU A 180 -0.38 -19.08 -3.75
CA LEU A 180 -1.32 -19.99 -3.09
C LEU A 180 -0.70 -20.71 -1.88
N ALA A 181 0.51 -21.25 -2.04
CA ALA A 181 1.23 -21.91 -0.95
C ALA A 181 1.50 -20.95 0.22
N MET A 182 1.95 -19.73 -0.07
CA MET A 182 2.18 -18.69 0.93
C MET A 182 0.88 -18.27 1.63
N LEU A 183 -0.22 -18.16 0.88
CA LEU A 183 -1.55 -17.85 1.42
C LEU A 183 -2.06 -18.94 2.39
N GLN A 184 -1.82 -20.21 2.07
CA GLN A 184 -2.13 -21.33 2.95
C GLN A 184 -1.26 -21.35 4.22
N GLN A 185 0.03 -21.01 4.11
CA GLN A 185 0.91 -20.85 5.27
C GLN A 185 0.46 -19.70 6.18
N LEU A 186 0.13 -18.55 5.58
CA LEU A 186 -0.43 -17.39 6.29
C LEU A 186 -1.68 -17.77 7.09
N ARG A 187 -2.59 -18.52 6.47
CA ARG A 187 -3.80 -19.04 7.13
C ARG A 187 -3.49 -19.86 8.38
N GLY A 188 -2.40 -20.63 8.39
CA GLY A 188 -1.98 -21.42 9.55
C GLY A 188 -1.26 -20.61 10.64
N GLN A 189 -0.70 -19.45 10.31
CA GLN A 189 0.03 -18.58 11.24
C GLN A 189 -0.86 -17.55 11.93
N LEU A 190 -2.00 -17.19 11.32
CA LEU A 190 -2.92 -16.20 11.86
C LEU A 190 -3.73 -16.79 13.04
N PRO A 191 -3.76 -16.13 14.21
CA PRO A 191 -4.61 -16.57 15.31
C PRO A 191 -6.10 -16.38 14.96
N LEU A 192 -6.91 -17.42 15.21
CA LEU A 192 -8.38 -17.42 15.06
C LEU A 192 -9.06 -16.74 16.26
N PRO A 193 -10.17 -16.00 16.05
CA PRO A 193 -10.35 -14.86 15.16
C PRO A 193 -9.79 -13.56 15.78
N LEU A 194 -9.41 -12.60 14.92
CA LEU A 194 -9.18 -11.21 15.34
C LEU A 194 -10.55 -10.66 15.78
N HIS A 195 -10.73 -10.48 17.09
CA HIS A 195 -11.98 -10.18 17.78
C HIS A 195 -12.86 -9.14 17.06
N ASP A 196 -14.19 -9.34 17.04
CA ASP A 196 -15.18 -8.44 16.40
C ASP A 196 -15.18 -7.00 16.93
N ASN A 197 -14.53 -6.75 18.07
CA ASN A 197 -14.43 -5.43 18.68
C ASN A 197 -13.15 -4.72 18.19
N ASP A 198 -13.27 -3.95 17.11
CA ASP A 198 -12.19 -3.15 16.52
C ASP A 198 -11.48 -2.23 17.53
N ASP A 199 -12.17 -1.80 18.58
CA ASP A 199 -11.66 -0.84 19.58
C ASP A 199 -10.69 -1.45 20.61
N LEU A 200 -10.50 -2.77 20.62
CA LEU A 200 -9.67 -3.47 21.62
C LEU A 200 -8.49 -4.25 21.03
N LEU A 201 -8.32 -4.23 19.71
CA LEU A 201 -7.18 -4.89 19.07
C LEU A 201 -5.89 -4.08 19.31
N PRO A 202 -4.78 -4.72 19.72
CA PRO A 202 -3.47 -4.09 19.69
C PRO A 202 -3.20 -3.49 18.31
N GLU A 203 -2.59 -2.31 18.24
CA GLU A 203 -2.28 -1.59 17.00
C GLU A 203 -1.66 -2.46 15.88
N PRO A 204 -0.76 -3.43 16.16
CA PRO A 204 -0.22 -4.33 15.13
C PRO A 204 -1.25 -5.33 14.55
N ALA A 205 -2.27 -5.72 15.31
CA ALA A 205 -3.24 -6.73 14.92
C ALA A 205 -4.33 -6.17 13.99
N PHE A 206 -4.83 -4.96 14.31
CA PHE A 206 -5.75 -4.20 13.44
C PHE A 206 -5.15 -3.99 12.05
N LEU A 207 -3.85 -3.82 12.01
CA LEU A 207 -3.10 -3.49 10.83
C LEU A 207 -2.83 -4.67 9.91
N ILE A 208 -2.46 -5.81 10.51
CA ILE A 208 -2.44 -7.10 9.81
C ILE A 208 -3.82 -7.38 9.21
N ARG A 209 -4.90 -7.18 9.98
CA ARG A 209 -6.28 -7.37 9.51
C ARG A 209 -6.56 -6.57 8.23
N ARG A 210 -6.26 -5.26 8.25
CA ARG A 210 -6.50 -4.37 7.11
C ARG A 210 -5.67 -4.73 5.87
N VAL A 211 -4.38 -5.01 6.03
CA VAL A 211 -3.50 -5.37 4.90
C VAL A 211 -3.92 -6.73 4.32
N LEU A 212 -4.25 -7.68 5.19
CA LEU A 212 -4.76 -8.98 4.79
C LEU A 212 -6.07 -8.86 4.02
N ALA A 213 -7.07 -8.16 4.59
CA ALA A 213 -8.37 -7.93 3.95
C ALA A 213 -8.19 -7.37 2.54
N ALA A 214 -7.40 -6.30 2.40
CA ALA A 214 -7.21 -5.64 1.12
C ALA A 214 -6.48 -6.54 0.09
N THR A 215 -5.48 -7.32 0.54
CA THR A 215 -4.78 -8.30 -0.29
C THR A 215 -5.73 -9.38 -0.79
N LEU A 216 -6.53 -9.96 0.11
CA LEU A 216 -7.48 -11.01 -0.22
C LEU A 216 -8.60 -10.51 -1.14
N THR A 217 -9.16 -9.33 -0.86
CA THR A 217 -10.17 -8.70 -1.73
C THR A 217 -9.63 -8.50 -3.14
N SER A 218 -8.40 -8.01 -3.30
CA SER A 218 -7.85 -7.81 -4.63
C SER A 218 -7.56 -9.12 -5.37
N MET A 219 -7.07 -10.15 -4.68
CA MET A 219 -6.89 -11.48 -5.28
C MET A 219 -8.23 -12.10 -5.68
N HIS A 220 -9.24 -11.94 -4.83
CA HIS A 220 -10.59 -12.43 -5.07
C HIS A 220 -11.23 -11.75 -6.27
N SER A 221 -11.25 -10.41 -6.31
CA SER A 221 -11.86 -9.65 -7.41
C SER A 221 -11.19 -9.93 -8.76
N TRP A 222 -9.86 -10.03 -8.81
CA TRP A 222 -9.16 -10.43 -10.04
C TRP A 222 -9.53 -11.85 -10.48
N ALA A 223 -9.62 -12.79 -9.54
CA ALA A 223 -9.97 -14.16 -9.85
C ALA A 223 -11.42 -14.26 -10.36
N GLU A 224 -12.35 -13.54 -9.75
CA GLU A 224 -13.73 -13.43 -10.22
C GLU A 224 -13.80 -12.89 -11.65
N GLU A 225 -13.10 -11.78 -11.95
CA GLU A 225 -13.04 -11.21 -13.29
C GLU A 225 -12.55 -12.23 -14.33
N LYS A 226 -11.47 -12.95 -14.03
CA LYS A 226 -10.92 -13.98 -14.94
C LYS A 226 -11.83 -15.21 -15.10
N LEU A 227 -12.60 -15.56 -14.07
CA LEU A 227 -13.53 -16.68 -14.13
C LEU A 227 -14.85 -16.30 -14.83
N LEU A 228 -15.26 -15.03 -14.78
CA LEU A 228 -16.41 -14.53 -15.55
C LEU A 228 -16.10 -14.59 -17.06
N ASP A 229 -14.90 -14.18 -17.46
CA ASP A 229 -14.43 -14.23 -18.85
C ASP A 229 -13.61 -15.49 -19.14
N TYR A 230 -13.97 -16.64 -18.54
CA TYR A 230 -13.15 -17.87 -18.63
C TYR A 230 -12.94 -18.36 -20.08
N HIS A 231 -13.91 -18.11 -20.97
CA HIS A 231 -13.77 -18.45 -22.38
C HIS A 231 -12.67 -17.66 -23.08
N GLU A 232 -12.40 -16.42 -22.66
CA GLU A 232 -11.32 -15.59 -23.19
C GLU A 232 -10.02 -15.80 -22.42
N ALA A 233 -10.10 -15.91 -21.10
CA ALA A 233 -8.94 -16.11 -20.23
C ALA A 233 -8.29 -17.49 -20.35
N PHE A 234 -9.06 -18.54 -20.68
CA PHE A 234 -8.59 -19.94 -20.73
C PHE A 234 -8.87 -20.62 -22.08
N GLN A 235 -8.87 -19.83 -23.16
CA GLN A 235 -9.37 -20.16 -24.49
C GLN A 235 -8.68 -21.36 -25.19
N SER A 236 -7.52 -21.84 -24.69
CA SER A 236 -6.80 -22.96 -25.30
C SER A 236 -7.30 -24.32 -24.78
N SER A 237 -7.52 -25.30 -25.68
CA SER A 237 -7.87 -26.69 -25.35
C SER A 237 -6.69 -27.50 -24.77
N SER A 238 -5.66 -26.82 -24.28
CA SER A 238 -4.45 -27.44 -23.73
C SER A 238 -4.66 -27.86 -22.27
N SER A 239 -3.98 -28.93 -21.84
CA SER A 239 -3.95 -29.35 -20.43
C SER A 239 -3.43 -28.25 -19.49
N SER A 240 -2.59 -27.35 -19.98
CA SER A 240 -2.10 -26.17 -19.25
C SER A 240 -3.20 -25.14 -18.95
N SER A 241 -4.20 -25.00 -19.82
CA SER A 241 -5.33 -24.08 -19.60
C SER A 241 -6.19 -24.51 -18.43
N PHE A 242 -6.48 -25.82 -18.34
CA PHE A 242 -7.22 -26.42 -17.23
C PHE A 242 -6.48 -26.24 -15.89
N SER A 243 -5.18 -26.52 -15.86
CA SER A 243 -4.35 -26.33 -14.66
C SER A 243 -4.29 -24.86 -14.22
N SER A 244 -4.25 -23.92 -15.16
CA SER A 244 -4.29 -22.48 -14.82
C SER A 244 -5.64 -22.08 -14.24
N MET A 245 -6.74 -22.56 -14.80
CA MET A 245 -8.09 -22.29 -14.28
C MET A 245 -8.27 -22.87 -12.88
N GLU A 246 -7.81 -24.11 -12.64
CA GLU A 246 -7.84 -24.75 -11.32
C GLU A 246 -7.14 -23.91 -10.24
N LYS A 247 -5.99 -23.32 -10.57
CA LYS A 247 -5.25 -22.43 -9.67
C LYS A 247 -6.01 -21.13 -9.39
N VAL A 248 -6.63 -20.52 -10.39
CA VAL A 248 -7.44 -19.31 -10.21
C VAL A 248 -8.67 -19.59 -9.34
N VAL A 249 -9.36 -20.72 -9.56
CA VAL A 249 -10.46 -21.16 -8.69
C VAL A 249 -9.98 -21.39 -7.26
N SER A 250 -8.85 -22.06 -7.08
CA SER A 250 -8.24 -22.30 -5.77
C SER A 250 -7.90 -20.99 -5.03
N LEU A 251 -7.45 -19.97 -5.78
CA LEU A 251 -7.18 -18.63 -5.25
C LEU A 251 -8.47 -17.95 -4.79
N ALA A 252 -9.51 -17.94 -5.64
CA ALA A 252 -10.80 -17.34 -5.33
C ALA A 252 -11.41 -17.95 -4.05
N VAL A 253 -11.47 -19.29 -3.98
CA VAL A 253 -12.02 -20.01 -2.83
C VAL A 253 -11.22 -19.72 -1.56
N SER A 254 -9.89 -19.82 -1.62
CA SER A 254 -9.04 -19.58 -0.44
C SER A 254 -9.15 -18.13 0.05
N ALA A 255 -9.19 -17.16 -0.88
CA ALA A 255 -9.35 -15.75 -0.54
C ALA A 255 -10.72 -15.47 0.11
N ALA A 256 -11.80 -16.03 -0.45
CA ALA A 256 -13.16 -15.90 0.09
C ALA A 256 -13.29 -16.50 1.51
N GLU A 257 -12.73 -17.70 1.72
CA GLU A 257 -12.72 -18.36 3.03
C GLU A 257 -11.99 -17.51 4.07
N MET A 258 -10.80 -17.01 3.74
CA MET A 258 -10.02 -16.18 4.66
C MET A 258 -10.67 -14.83 4.92
N LEU A 259 -11.27 -14.18 3.91
CA LEU A 259 -12.04 -12.96 4.12
C LEU A 259 -13.16 -13.20 5.14
N ARG A 260 -13.93 -14.27 4.98
CA ARG A 260 -15.01 -14.63 5.92
C ARG A 260 -14.52 -14.95 7.33
N GLN A 261 -13.34 -15.54 7.47
CA GLN A 261 -12.80 -15.96 8.77
C GLN A 261 -12.10 -14.82 9.54
N TYR A 262 -11.48 -13.88 8.83
CA TYR A 262 -10.58 -12.88 9.43
C TYR A 262 -11.06 -11.42 9.26
N CYS A 263 -12.07 -11.17 8.41
CA CYS A 263 -12.55 -9.83 8.09
C CYS A 263 -14.08 -9.76 8.26
N SER A 264 -14.58 -8.89 9.14
CA SER A 264 -16.02 -8.61 9.27
C SER A 264 -16.52 -7.69 8.15
N ALA A 265 -17.79 -7.83 7.78
CA ALA A 265 -18.44 -7.11 6.67
C ALA A 265 -18.55 -5.58 6.86
N ALA A 266 -18.01 -5.02 7.96
CA ALA A 266 -18.09 -3.60 8.29
C ALA A 266 -16.86 -2.78 7.84
N ASP A 267 -15.85 -3.40 7.21
CA ASP A 267 -14.62 -2.71 6.75
C ASP A 267 -14.80 -1.92 5.43
N ASP A 268 -16.03 -1.48 5.14
CA ASP A 268 -16.45 -0.83 3.89
C ASP A 268 -16.00 0.65 3.75
N PHE A 269 -14.90 1.05 4.38
CA PHE A 269 -14.35 2.39 4.20
C PHE A 269 -12.88 2.50 3.84
N PHE A 270 -12.10 1.42 3.73
CA PHE A 270 -10.68 1.56 3.33
C PHE A 270 -10.08 0.42 2.49
N ILE A 271 -10.87 -0.09 1.55
CA ILE A 271 -10.40 -0.51 0.22
C ILE A 271 -9.61 0.64 -0.50
N ILE A 272 -9.73 1.88 -0.02
CA ILE A 272 -9.37 3.11 -0.73
C ILE A 272 -7.84 3.38 -0.85
N ILE A 273 -6.97 2.88 0.07
CA ILE A 273 -5.49 2.96 -0.09
C ILE A 273 -4.86 1.69 -0.67
N PHE A 274 -5.61 0.61 -0.82
CA PHE A 274 -5.16 -0.44 -1.74
C PHE A 274 -5.02 0.13 -3.17
N PHE A 275 -5.87 1.10 -3.51
CA PHE A 275 -5.94 1.67 -4.85
C PHE A 275 -4.92 2.77 -5.16
N ILE A 276 -4.61 3.74 -4.28
CA ILE A 276 -3.78 4.90 -4.68
C ILE A 276 -2.33 4.54 -5.04
N LEU A 277 -1.78 3.46 -4.47
CA LEU A 277 -0.41 3.01 -4.75
C LEU A 277 -0.31 1.82 -5.72
N VAL A 278 -1.43 1.16 -6.02
CA VAL A 278 -1.52 0.16 -7.10
C VAL A 278 -1.95 0.82 -8.42
N THR A 279 -2.73 1.92 -8.40
CA THR A 279 -3.26 2.58 -9.62
C THR A 279 -2.35 3.62 -10.28
N THR A 280 -1.22 4.03 -9.69
CA THR A 280 -0.25 4.85 -10.45
C THR A 280 0.49 4.07 -11.54
N ARG A 281 0.22 2.75 -11.70
CA ARG A 281 0.74 1.92 -12.79
C ARG A 281 -0.27 0.96 -13.46
N CYS A 282 -1.58 1.07 -13.18
CA CYS A 282 -2.59 0.46 -14.06
C CYS A 282 -2.85 1.38 -15.27
N CYS A 283 -1.78 1.66 -16.02
CA CYS A 283 -1.84 1.93 -17.46
C CYS A 283 -1.28 0.69 -18.13
N TRP A 284 -2.10 -0.35 -18.23
CA TRP A 284 -1.92 -1.48 -19.14
C TRP A 284 -3.31 -1.96 -19.54
#